data_AF-A0A368DW70-F1
#
_entry.id   AF-A0A368DW70-F1
#
_cell.length_a   1.000
_cell.length_b   1.000
_cell.length_c   1.000
_cell.angle_alpha   90.00
_cell.angle_beta   90.00
_cell.angle_gamma   90.00
#
_symmetry.space_group_name_H-M   'P 1'
#
loop_
_entity.id
_entity.type
_entity.pdbx_description
1 polymer ?
#
loop_
_entity_poly.entity_id
_entity_poly.type
_entity_poly.pdbx_seq_one_letter_code
_entity_poly.pdbx_strand_id
1 'polypeptide(L)'
;MYQTNSKINIITIALKAVLLSTLLFFPANKGLSDPKTWENLVERKNLFFEKFKNTPFNGKIETYWPNGHLKETGIIKNGKKHNLWEYYYKNGKIKETEFFTLGTLNGTSEQYGSGGQLYIKAMYKNGKLDGPWIYIDPYDGWLYIKGQYKAGRKTGTWTFFTILGDIEKKEIWEDGQKIFDSTESENS
;
A
#
# COMPACT_ATOMS: atom_id res chain seq x y z
N MET A 1 0.17 -5.06 -45.24
CA MET A 1 -1.21 -5.04 -44.70
C MET A 1 -1.11 -5.29 -43.22
N TYR A 2 -1.75 -4.43 -42.44
CA TYR A 2 -1.55 -4.21 -41.01
C TYR A 2 -1.80 -5.47 -40.16
N GLN A 3 -0.85 -5.76 -39.26
CA GLN A 3 -1.10 -6.61 -38.10
C GLN A 3 -2.08 -5.89 -37.18
N THR A 4 -3.17 -6.58 -36.84
CA THR A 4 -4.20 -6.09 -35.94
C THR A 4 -3.64 -6.00 -34.52
N ASN A 5 -3.53 -4.76 -34.02
CA ASN A 5 -3.31 -4.45 -32.61
C ASN A 5 -4.37 -5.16 -31.77
N SER A 6 -3.99 -6.19 -31.02
CA SER A 6 -4.83 -6.68 -29.94
C SER A 6 -4.88 -5.59 -28.87
N LYS A 7 -5.98 -4.84 -28.82
CA LYS A 7 -6.32 -4.00 -27.67
C LYS A 7 -6.32 -4.91 -26.45
N ILE A 8 -5.29 -4.78 -25.61
CA ILE A 8 -5.23 -5.47 -24.33
C ILE A 8 -6.33 -4.86 -23.49
N ASN A 9 -7.45 -5.55 -23.44
CA ASN A 9 -8.59 -5.20 -22.60
C ASN A 9 -8.19 -5.55 -21.16
N ILE A 10 -7.55 -4.61 -20.45
CA ILE A 10 -7.17 -4.77 -19.04
C ILE A 10 -8.43 -4.60 -18.18
N ILE A 11 -9.38 -5.53 -18.28
CA ILE A 11 -10.45 -5.72 -17.28
C ILE A 11 -10.13 -6.92 -16.38
N THR A 12 -8.96 -7.54 -16.54
CA THR A 12 -8.54 -8.68 -15.70
C THR A 12 -7.42 -8.29 -14.73
N ILE A 13 -7.61 -7.21 -13.96
CA ILE A 13 -6.94 -7.11 -12.66
C ILE A 13 -7.91 -7.72 -11.65
N ALA A 14 -7.60 -8.96 -11.30
CA ALA A 14 -8.28 -9.84 -10.37
C ALA A 14 -9.25 -9.16 -9.39
N LEU A 15 -10.51 -9.63 -9.39
CA LEU A 15 -11.29 -9.69 -8.16
C LEU A 15 -10.37 -10.29 -7.08
N LYS A 16 -9.77 -9.45 -6.23
CA LYS A 16 -9.30 -9.93 -4.93
C LYS A 16 -10.57 -10.37 -4.23
N ALA A 17 -10.66 -11.68 -4.00
CA ALA A 17 -11.75 -12.30 -3.27
C ALA A 17 -12.09 -11.43 -2.06
N VAL A 18 -13.31 -10.89 -2.06
CA VAL A 18 -13.96 -10.49 -0.83
C VAL A 18 -14.11 -11.80 -0.07
N LEU A 19 -13.19 -12.08 0.85
CA LEU A 19 -13.45 -13.03 1.92
C LEU A 19 -14.56 -12.39 2.74
N LEU A 20 -15.79 -12.60 2.27
CA LEU A 20 -17.00 -12.44 3.02
C LEU A 20 -16.74 -13.23 4.29
N SER A 21 -16.59 -12.52 5.40
CA SER A 21 -16.45 -13.10 6.72
C SER A 21 -17.66 -13.99 6.94
N THR A 22 -17.50 -15.29 6.69
CA THR A 22 -18.39 -16.27 7.26
C THR A 22 -18.31 -16.01 8.76
N LEU A 23 -19.46 -15.66 9.33
CA LEU A 23 -19.67 -15.64 10.77
C LEU A 23 -19.53 -17.09 11.26
N LEU A 24 -18.30 -17.59 11.29
CA LEU A 24 -17.95 -18.73 12.10
C LEU A 24 -18.00 -18.19 13.52
N PHE A 25 -19.01 -18.64 14.27
CA PHE A 25 -19.00 -18.60 15.72
C PHE A 25 -17.74 -19.32 16.19
N PHE A 26 -16.62 -18.60 16.24
CA PHE A 26 -15.46 -19.05 16.98
C PHE A 26 -15.87 -19.00 18.45
N PRO A 27 -15.80 -20.11 19.20
CA PRO A 27 -15.88 -20.02 20.65
C PRO A 27 -14.82 -19.00 21.08
N ALA A 28 -15.23 -18.04 21.91
CA ALA A 28 -14.41 -16.93 22.38
C ALA A 28 -12.99 -17.43 22.66
N ASN A 29 -12.08 -17.13 21.73
CA ASN A 29 -10.71 -17.63 21.78
C ASN A 29 -10.02 -16.81 22.87
N LYS A 30 -10.13 -17.29 24.11
CA LYS A 30 -9.51 -16.70 25.29
C LYS A 30 -8.00 -16.81 25.12
N GLY A 31 -7.38 -15.82 24.48
CA GLY A 31 -5.95 -15.85 24.22
C GLY A 31 -5.35 -14.57 23.65
N LEU A 32 -6.11 -13.73 22.94
CA LEU A 32 -5.65 -12.40 22.58
C LEU A 32 -6.19 -11.38 23.59
N SER A 33 -5.28 -10.64 24.22
CA SER A 33 -5.65 -9.45 24.99
C SER A 33 -6.42 -8.47 24.11
N ASP A 34 -7.40 -7.79 24.70
CA ASP A 34 -8.14 -6.73 24.01
C ASP A 34 -7.19 -5.74 23.32
N PRO A 35 -7.52 -5.28 22.10
CA PRO A 35 -6.73 -4.29 21.39
C PRO A 35 -6.47 -3.06 22.26
N LYS A 36 -5.27 -2.50 22.15
CA LYS A 36 -4.91 -1.24 22.80
C LYS A 36 -5.02 -0.09 21.83
N THR A 37 -5.17 1.12 22.36
CA THR A 37 -5.02 2.36 21.60
C THR A 37 -3.65 2.97 21.86
N TRP A 38 -3.27 3.98 21.08
CA TRP A 38 -2.04 4.73 21.34
C TRP A 38 -2.04 5.43 22.70
N GLU A 39 -3.20 5.71 23.30
CA GLU A 39 -3.30 6.30 24.63
C GLU A 39 -2.84 5.35 25.73
N ASN A 40 -2.85 4.04 25.48
CA ASN A 40 -2.32 3.06 26.42
C ASN A 40 -0.80 2.95 26.34
N LEU A 41 -0.17 3.48 25.28
CA LEU A 41 1.24 3.29 24.99
C LEU A 41 2.05 4.58 25.18
N VAL A 42 3.36 4.41 25.37
CA VAL A 42 4.38 5.45 25.34
C VAL A 42 5.53 4.97 24.46
N GLU A 43 6.08 5.88 23.67
CA GLU A 43 7.26 5.59 22.87
C GLU A 43 8.52 5.95 23.66
N ARG A 44 9.47 5.01 23.74
CA ARG A 44 10.79 5.24 24.35
C ARG A 44 11.85 4.60 23.47
N LYS A 45 12.83 5.40 23.01
CA LYS A 45 13.92 4.91 22.13
C LYS A 45 13.39 4.16 20.89
N ASN A 46 12.38 4.71 20.22
CA ASN A 46 11.77 4.13 19.01
C ASN A 46 11.12 2.75 19.20
N LEU A 47 10.71 2.45 20.45
CA LEU A 47 9.97 1.26 20.83
C LEU A 47 8.72 1.68 21.60
N PHE A 48 7.61 1.03 21.31
CA PHE A 48 6.36 1.19 22.04
C PHE A 48 6.34 0.32 23.30
N PHE A 49 5.86 0.90 24.39
CA PHE A 49 5.63 0.24 25.66
C PHE A 49 4.25 0.60 26.16
N GLU A 50 3.60 -0.32 26.88
CA GLU A 50 2.43 0.06 27.66
C GLU A 50 2.85 0.98 28.81
N LYS A 51 2.00 1.97 29.14
CA LYS A 51 2.21 2.85 30.28
C LYS A 51 2.52 2.04 31.53
N PHE A 52 3.51 2.50 32.30
CA PHE A 52 3.98 1.87 33.55
C PHE A 52 4.62 0.47 33.41
N LYS A 53 4.76 -0.07 32.19
CA LYS A 53 5.53 -1.30 31.94
C LYS A 53 6.90 -0.96 31.39
N ASN A 54 7.89 -1.82 31.62
CA ASN A 54 9.27 -1.64 31.12
C ASN A 54 9.66 -2.65 30.03
N THR A 55 8.72 -3.50 29.60
CA THR A 55 8.90 -4.46 28.51
C THR A 55 8.29 -3.92 27.22
N PRO A 56 8.96 -4.04 26.06
CA PRO A 56 8.39 -3.62 24.78
C PRO A 56 7.02 -4.27 24.54
N PHE A 57 6.08 -3.47 24.06
CA PHE A 57 4.70 -3.90 23.85
C PHE A 57 4.62 -5.00 22.78
N ASN A 58 3.73 -5.95 23.01
CA ASN A 58 3.35 -6.99 22.06
C ASN A 58 1.83 -7.10 22.08
N GLY A 59 1.18 -6.88 20.95
CA GLY A 59 -0.28 -6.93 20.88
C GLY A 59 -0.86 -6.17 19.70
N LYS A 60 -2.18 -6.20 19.62
CA LYS A 60 -2.96 -5.52 18.58
C LYS A 60 -3.22 -4.07 18.99
N ILE A 61 -3.11 -3.17 18.01
CA ILE A 61 -3.57 -1.79 18.11
C ILE A 61 -4.83 -1.62 17.29
N GLU A 62 -5.81 -0.92 17.86
CA GLU A 62 -6.98 -0.39 17.17
C GLU A 62 -7.22 1.03 17.66
N THR A 63 -7.42 1.97 16.73
CA THR A 63 -7.94 3.30 17.06
C THR A 63 -9.14 3.61 16.20
N TYR A 64 -9.96 4.55 16.67
CA TYR A 64 -11.23 4.88 16.04
C TYR A 64 -11.31 6.38 15.77
N TRP A 65 -12.05 6.72 14.72
CA TRP A 65 -12.47 8.08 14.47
C TRP A 65 -13.53 8.50 15.49
N PRO A 66 -13.79 9.81 15.67
CA PRO A 66 -14.84 10.29 16.58
C PRO A 66 -16.25 9.77 16.28
N ASN A 67 -16.50 9.32 15.05
CA ASN A 67 -17.76 8.69 14.65
C ASN A 67 -17.83 7.18 14.94
N GLY A 68 -16.83 6.62 15.64
CA GLY A 68 -16.78 5.21 16.01
C GLY A 68 -16.26 4.27 14.93
N HIS A 69 -16.04 4.74 13.69
CA HIS A 69 -15.44 3.89 12.65
C HIS A 69 -13.96 3.63 12.93
N LEU A 70 -13.50 2.42 12.60
CA LEU A 70 -12.08 2.06 12.70
C LEU A 70 -11.24 3.08 11.93
N LYS A 71 -10.14 3.52 12.53
CA LYS A 71 -9.20 4.50 11.97
C LYS A 71 -7.90 3.84 11.58
N GLU A 72 -7.36 2.99 12.43
CA GLU A 72 -6.18 2.19 12.12
C GLU A 72 -6.17 0.90 12.93
N THR A 73 -5.54 -0.14 12.37
CA THR A 73 -5.23 -1.36 13.11
C THR A 73 -3.94 -2.01 12.63
N GLY A 74 -3.29 -2.75 13.52
CA GLY A 74 -2.12 -3.55 13.19
C GLY A 74 -1.53 -4.22 14.42
N ILE A 75 -0.47 -5.00 14.20
CA ILE A 75 0.25 -5.68 15.28
C ILE A 75 1.52 -4.91 15.63
N ILE A 76 1.77 -4.76 16.92
CA ILE A 76 3.07 -4.40 17.48
C ILE A 76 3.74 -5.67 18.00
N LYS A 77 4.99 -5.90 17.59
CA LYS A 77 5.85 -6.98 18.07
C LYS A 77 7.17 -6.39 18.55
N ASN A 78 7.58 -6.73 19.77
CA ASN A 78 8.78 -6.19 20.42
C ASN A 78 8.85 -4.65 20.36
N GLY A 79 7.72 -4.00 20.62
CA GLY A 79 7.60 -2.54 20.59
C GLY A 79 7.66 -1.91 19.21
N LYS A 80 7.57 -2.67 18.11
CA LYS A 80 7.60 -2.13 16.75
C LYS A 80 6.46 -2.65 15.89
N LYS A 81 6.00 -1.85 14.91
CA LYS A 81 5.00 -2.29 13.90
C LYS A 81 5.43 -3.57 13.21
N HIS A 82 4.51 -4.51 13.02
CA HIS A 82 4.79 -5.81 12.41
C HIS A 82 3.59 -6.32 11.62
N ASN A 83 3.88 -7.04 10.53
CA ASN A 83 2.92 -7.52 9.54
C ASN A 83 2.07 -6.38 8.97
N LEU A 84 0.85 -6.71 8.55
CA LEU A 84 -0.10 -5.78 7.95
C LEU A 84 -0.55 -4.72 8.96
N TRP A 85 -0.49 -3.48 8.52
CA TRP A 85 -1.12 -2.32 9.11
C TRP A 85 -2.14 -1.76 8.13
N GLU A 86 -3.32 -1.43 8.64
CA GLU A 86 -4.45 -0.92 7.87
C GLU A 86 -4.87 0.42 8.43
N TYR A 87 -5.17 1.36 7.54
CA TYR A 87 -5.65 2.69 7.88
C TYR A 87 -6.91 2.97 7.09
N TYR A 88 -7.88 3.64 7.70
CA TYR A 88 -9.22 3.81 7.14
C TYR A 88 -9.63 5.29 7.15
N TYR A 89 -10.43 5.67 6.17
CA TYR A 89 -11.12 6.95 6.16
C TYR A 89 -12.24 6.99 7.19
N LYS A 90 -12.72 8.20 7.53
CA LYS A 90 -13.88 8.40 8.41
C LYS A 90 -15.14 7.69 7.90
N ASN A 91 -15.26 7.43 6.60
CA ASN A 91 -16.38 6.69 6.02
C ASN A 91 -16.24 5.15 6.14
N GLY A 92 -15.21 4.66 6.84
CA GLY A 92 -14.96 3.24 7.07
C GLY A 92 -14.25 2.51 5.92
N LYS A 93 -14.02 3.16 4.77
CA LYS A 93 -13.29 2.54 3.66
C LYS A 93 -11.79 2.55 3.92
N ILE A 94 -11.10 1.52 3.41
CA ILE A 94 -9.64 1.44 3.48
C ILE A 94 -9.04 2.67 2.80
N LYS A 95 -8.06 3.28 3.48
CA LYS A 95 -7.25 4.39 2.98
C LYS A 95 -5.89 3.89 2.55
N GLU A 96 -5.29 3.01 3.34
CA GLU A 96 -3.91 2.58 3.14
C GLU A 96 -3.67 1.24 3.81
N THR A 97 -2.84 0.42 3.19
CA THR A 97 -2.29 -0.80 3.78
C THR A 97 -0.77 -0.79 3.67
N GLU A 98 -0.09 -1.25 4.70
CA GLU A 98 1.38 -1.28 4.77
C GLU A 98 1.85 -2.57 5.44
N PHE A 99 2.88 -3.21 4.89
CA PHE A 99 3.53 -4.35 5.54
C PHE A 99 4.81 -3.92 6.25
N PHE A 100 4.91 -4.25 7.54
CA PHE A 100 6.07 -3.97 8.37
C PHE A 100 6.78 -5.24 8.84
N THR A 101 8.11 -5.20 8.89
CA THR A 101 8.94 -6.15 9.64
C THR A 101 9.67 -5.38 10.75
N LEU A 102 9.23 -5.55 12.00
CA LEU A 102 9.84 -4.93 13.19
C LEU A 102 10.16 -3.44 12.99
N GLY A 103 9.12 -2.67 12.63
CA GLY A 103 9.15 -1.22 12.47
C GLY A 103 9.63 -0.74 11.10
N THR A 104 10.08 -1.64 10.24
CA THR A 104 10.60 -1.29 8.90
C THR A 104 9.60 -1.71 7.83
N LEU A 105 9.23 -0.80 6.92
CA LEU A 105 8.41 -1.15 5.75
C LEU A 105 9.10 -2.24 4.93
N ASN A 106 8.41 -3.35 4.73
CA ASN A 106 8.95 -4.52 4.05
C ASN A 106 7.79 -5.36 3.50
N GLY A 107 7.53 -5.23 2.20
CA GLY A 107 6.38 -5.80 1.52
C GLY A 107 5.60 -4.72 0.75
N THR A 108 4.33 -5.03 0.47
CA THR A 108 3.46 -4.15 -0.32
C THR A 108 2.94 -2.98 0.51
N SER A 109 2.83 -1.81 -0.12
CA SER A 109 1.99 -0.71 0.34
C SER A 109 0.97 -0.39 -0.75
N GLU A 110 -0.29 -0.23 -0.37
CA GLU A 110 -1.40 0.09 -1.28
C GLU A 110 -2.16 1.29 -0.69
N GLN A 111 -2.39 2.33 -1.50
CA GLN A 111 -3.16 3.52 -1.11
C GLN A 111 -4.42 3.64 -1.95
N TYR A 112 -5.51 3.98 -1.26
CA TYR A 112 -6.85 4.03 -1.79
C TYR A 112 -7.46 5.38 -1.48
N GLY A 113 -8.25 5.94 -2.40
CA GLY A 113 -8.97 7.18 -2.14
C GLY A 113 -10.26 6.92 -1.37
N SER A 114 -10.98 7.99 -1.02
CA SER A 114 -12.20 7.88 -0.20
C SER A 114 -13.34 7.10 -0.87
N GLY A 115 -13.26 6.86 -2.18
CA GLY A 115 -14.15 5.99 -2.94
C GLY A 115 -13.85 4.50 -2.79
N GLY A 116 -12.62 4.13 -2.39
CA GLY A 116 -12.13 2.74 -2.31
C GLY A 116 -11.34 2.28 -3.55
N GLN A 117 -11.09 3.18 -4.48
CA GLN A 117 -10.24 2.98 -5.65
C GLN A 117 -8.75 2.99 -5.28
N LEU A 118 -8.02 1.99 -5.75
CA LEU A 118 -6.56 1.94 -5.61
C LEU A 118 -5.96 3.03 -6.52
N TYR A 119 -5.10 3.89 -5.98
CA TYR A 119 -4.38 4.90 -6.78
C TYR A 119 -2.86 4.78 -6.70
N ILE A 120 -2.31 4.13 -5.67
CA ILE A 120 -0.89 3.79 -5.60
C ILE A 120 -0.71 2.37 -5.13
N LYS A 121 0.20 1.64 -5.78
CA LYS A 121 0.74 0.39 -5.25
C LYS A 121 2.26 0.38 -5.40
N ALA A 122 2.94 0.07 -4.30
CA ALA A 122 4.39 0.13 -4.18
C ALA A 122 4.92 -1.10 -3.44
N MET A 123 6.13 -1.53 -3.78
CA MET A 123 6.88 -2.54 -3.01
C MET A 123 8.05 -1.92 -2.26
N TYR A 124 8.20 -2.35 -1.02
CA TYR A 124 9.28 -1.93 -0.12
C TYR A 124 10.14 -3.12 0.31
N LYS A 125 11.44 -2.88 0.42
CA LYS A 125 12.40 -3.76 1.08
C LYS A 125 13.29 -2.93 1.99
N ASN A 126 13.35 -3.30 3.27
CA ASN A 126 14.17 -2.60 4.27
C ASN A 126 13.94 -1.07 4.30
N GLY A 127 12.68 -0.66 4.22
CA GLY A 127 12.27 0.74 4.31
C GLY A 127 12.46 1.55 3.03
N LYS A 128 12.93 0.94 1.94
CA LYS A 128 13.14 1.60 0.64
C LYS A 128 12.26 0.98 -0.43
N LEU A 129 11.83 1.78 -1.40
CA LEU A 129 11.16 1.26 -2.59
C LEU A 129 12.10 0.26 -3.30
N ASP A 130 11.64 -0.98 -3.47
CA ASP A 130 12.38 -2.05 -4.13
C ASP A 130 11.36 -3.01 -4.75
N GLY A 131 11.20 -2.91 -6.08
CA GLY A 131 10.21 -3.64 -6.85
C GLY A 131 9.26 -2.72 -7.64
N PRO A 132 8.15 -3.28 -8.13
CA PRO A 132 7.15 -2.55 -8.91
C PRO A 132 6.52 -1.38 -8.16
N TRP A 133 6.24 -0.32 -8.92
CA TRP A 133 5.47 0.83 -8.48
C TRP A 133 4.50 1.24 -9.59
N ILE A 134 3.25 1.51 -9.21
CA ILE A 134 2.22 1.99 -10.13
C ILE A 134 1.43 3.14 -9.51
N TYR A 135 0.97 4.03 -10.38
CA TYR A 135 -0.01 5.07 -10.08
C TYR A 135 -1.19 4.96 -11.05
N ILE A 136 -2.38 4.90 -10.46
CA ILE A 136 -3.68 4.86 -11.15
C ILE A 136 -4.39 6.15 -10.75
N ASP A 137 -4.97 6.88 -11.68
CA ASP A 137 -5.67 8.11 -11.33
C ASP A 137 -6.95 7.78 -10.53
N PRO A 138 -7.16 8.43 -9.37
CA PRO A 138 -8.26 8.12 -8.49
C PRO A 138 -9.65 8.57 -8.98
N TYR A 139 -9.75 9.32 -10.08
CA TYR A 139 -11.00 9.84 -10.62
C TYR A 139 -11.48 9.04 -11.84
N ASP A 140 -10.58 8.76 -12.78
CA ASP A 140 -10.92 8.04 -14.01
C ASP A 140 -10.58 6.54 -13.97
N GLY A 141 -9.69 6.11 -13.06
CA GLY A 141 -9.28 4.72 -12.88
C GLY A 141 -8.24 4.23 -13.89
N TRP A 142 -7.68 5.11 -14.73
CA TRP A 142 -6.66 4.74 -15.71
C TRP A 142 -5.29 4.61 -15.06
N LEU A 143 -4.47 3.68 -15.58
CA LEU A 143 -3.07 3.55 -15.19
C LEU A 143 -2.27 4.66 -15.88
N TYR A 144 -1.77 5.63 -15.12
CA TYR A 144 -1.00 6.74 -15.69
C TYR A 144 0.50 6.44 -15.70
N ILE A 145 1.01 5.73 -14.69
CA ILE A 145 2.45 5.54 -14.54
C ILE A 145 2.74 4.14 -13.98
N LYS A 146 3.72 3.46 -14.57
CA LYS A 146 4.33 2.27 -13.99
C LYS A 146 5.83 2.27 -14.15
N GLY A 147 6.52 1.67 -13.18
CA GLY A 147 7.96 1.50 -13.24
C GLY A 147 8.46 0.57 -12.14
N GLN A 148 9.78 0.56 -11.96
CA GLN A 148 10.43 -0.18 -10.89
C GLN A 148 11.40 0.69 -10.12
N TYR A 149 11.54 0.35 -8.84
CA TYR A 149 12.57 0.89 -7.97
C TYR A 149 13.55 -0.20 -7.56
N LYS A 150 14.80 0.19 -7.32
CA LYS A 150 15.79 -0.61 -6.62
C LYS A 150 16.43 0.23 -5.53
N ALA A 151 16.37 -0.25 -4.28
CA ALA A 151 16.95 0.44 -3.13
C ALA A 151 16.63 1.95 -3.05
N GLY A 152 15.39 2.34 -3.40
CA GLY A 152 14.88 3.70 -3.38
C GLY A 152 15.11 4.51 -4.65
N ARG A 153 15.73 3.94 -5.68
CA ARG A 153 16.07 4.63 -6.93
C ARG A 153 15.31 4.04 -8.11
N LYS A 154 14.83 4.88 -9.03
CA LYS A 154 14.18 4.42 -10.26
C LYS A 154 15.15 3.53 -11.04
N THR A 155 14.64 2.42 -11.58
CA THR A 155 15.41 1.51 -12.41
C THR A 155 14.54 0.92 -13.52
N GLY A 156 15.17 0.55 -14.64
CA GLY A 156 14.50 -0.05 -15.78
C GLY A 156 13.59 0.93 -16.52
N THR A 157 12.61 0.39 -17.24
CA THR A 157 11.68 1.19 -18.05
C THR A 157 10.54 1.71 -17.20
N TRP A 158 10.39 3.03 -17.18
CA TRP A 158 9.23 3.76 -16.70
C TRP A 158 8.32 4.06 -17.88
N THR A 159 7.05 3.74 -17.76
CA THR A 159 6.04 3.97 -18.82
C THR A 159 4.98 4.90 -18.29
N PHE A 160 4.68 5.92 -19.07
CA PHE A 160 3.64 6.92 -18.84
C PHE A 160 2.57 6.73 -19.90
N PHE A 161 1.31 6.82 -19.48
CA PHE A 161 0.17 6.60 -20.34
C PHE A 161 -0.70 7.86 -20.40
N THR A 162 -1.34 8.07 -21.54
CA THR A 162 -2.37 9.09 -21.72
C THR A 162 -3.64 8.71 -20.95
N ILE A 163 -4.59 9.65 -20.88
CA ILE A 163 -5.93 9.41 -20.32
C ILE A 163 -6.73 8.33 -21.08
N LEU A 164 -6.30 7.96 -22.29
CA LEU A 164 -6.90 6.91 -23.11
C LEU A 164 -6.21 5.54 -22.93
N GLY A 165 -5.12 5.50 -22.15
CA GLY A 165 -4.33 4.29 -21.90
C GLY A 165 -3.25 4.01 -22.94
N ASP A 166 -3.06 4.89 -23.92
CA ASP A 166 -1.97 4.80 -24.91
C ASP A 166 -0.64 5.23 -24.26
N ILE A 167 0.49 4.74 -24.78
CA ILE A 167 1.79 5.11 -24.24
C ILE A 167 2.14 6.53 -24.69
N GLU A 168 2.18 7.46 -23.75
CA GLU A 168 2.62 8.83 -24.01
C GLU A 168 4.15 8.91 -24.06
N LYS A 169 4.80 8.20 -23.11
CA LYS A 169 6.24 8.34 -22.90
C LYS A 169 6.84 7.10 -22.26
N LYS A 170 8.09 6.79 -22.63
CA LYS A 170 8.95 5.84 -21.94
C LYS A 170 10.21 6.53 -21.48
N GLU A 171 10.66 6.21 -20.28
CA GLU A 171 11.97 6.61 -19.75
C GLU A 171 12.75 5.36 -19.35
N ILE A 172 14.05 5.34 -19.60
CA ILE A 172 14.95 4.29 -19.12
C ILE A 172 15.80 4.90 -18.01
N TRP A 173 15.82 4.22 -16.86
CA TRP A 173 16.52 4.65 -15.67
C TRP A 173 17.54 3.60 -15.23
N GLU A 174 18.73 4.06 -14.85
CA GLU A 174 19.77 3.24 -14.23
C GLU A 174 20.24 3.92 -12.94
N ASP A 175 20.11 3.21 -11.83
CA ASP A 175 20.48 3.69 -10.48
C ASP A 175 19.96 5.11 -10.15
N GLY A 176 18.71 5.39 -10.54
CA GLY A 176 18.06 6.68 -10.28
C GLY A 176 18.47 7.81 -11.22
N GLN A 177 19.29 7.52 -12.23
CA GLN A 177 19.63 8.47 -13.30
C GLN A 177 18.85 8.10 -14.57
N LYS A 178 18.20 9.10 -15.18
CA LYS A 178 17.52 8.92 -16.46
C LYS A 178 18.57 8.87 -17.56
N ILE A 179 18.64 7.76 -18.28
CA ILE A 179 19.61 7.56 -19.36
C ILE A 179 19.01 7.79 -20.75
N PHE A 180 17.69 7.64 -20.88
CA PHE A 180 16.98 7.82 -22.15
C PHE A 180 15.50 8.14 -21.90
N ASP A 181 14.90 8.90 -22.81
CA ASP A 181 13.46 9.01 -22.94
C ASP A 181 13.00 9.06 -24.39
N SER A 182 11.81 8.54 -24.63
CA SER A 182 11.09 8.65 -25.89
C SER A 182 9.68 9.13 -25.60
N THR A 183 9.28 10.20 -26.25
CA THR A 183 7.89 10.68 -26.27
C THR A 183 7.28 10.28 -27.60
N GLU A 184 6.10 9.67 -27.58
CA GLU A 184 5.32 9.56 -28.81
C GLU A 184 4.75 10.95 -29.09
N SER A 185 5.37 11.70 -30.00
CA SER A 185 4.76 12.92 -30.52
C SER A 185 3.46 12.52 -31.19
N GLU A 186 2.32 13.10 -30.76
CA GLU A 186 1.08 13.05 -31.52
C GLU A 186 1.41 13.46 -32.96
N ASN A 187 1.35 12.51 -33.89
CA ASN A 187 1.28 12.86 -35.30
C ASN A 187 -0.04 13.61 -35.46
N SER A 188 0.12 14.90 -35.69
CA SER A 188 -0.87 15.91 -36.11
C SER A 188 -2.00 15.38 -36.98
#